data_AF-A0A1I4XWM1-F1
#
_entry.id   AF-A0A1I4XWM1-F1
#
_cell.length_a   1.000
_cell.length_b   1.000
_cell.length_c   1.000
_cell.angle_alpha   90.00
_cell.angle_beta   90.00
_cell.angle_gamma   90.00
#
_symmetry.space_group_name_H-M   'P 1'
#
loop_
_entity.id
_entity.type
_entity.pdbx_description
1 polymer ?
#
loop_
_entity_poly.entity_id
_entity_poly.type
_entity_poly.pdbx_seq_one_letter_code
_entity_poly.pdbx_strand_id
1 'polypeptide(L)'
;MTTTEKNLLAISTIDFPVRYEESAQTIRDAKGMMVCDIRGWSKIQFMAKAQERHNAIGTLICNLLNDYKNKQVVDFDEMMLGV
;
A
#
# COMPACT_ATOMS: atom_id res chain seq x y z
N MET A 1 -17.40 10.41 10.45
CA MET A 1 -16.40 10.17 9.39
C MET A 1 -16.94 9.16 8.39
N THR A 2 -17.14 9.59 7.15
CA THR A 2 -17.50 8.76 6.00
C THR A 2 -16.32 7.89 5.56
N THR A 3 -16.57 6.88 4.72
CA THR A 3 -15.50 6.05 4.13
C THR A 3 -14.51 6.89 3.34
N THR A 4 -14.99 7.87 2.58
CA THR A 4 -14.16 8.80 1.80
C THR A 4 -13.23 9.60 2.70
N GLU A 5 -13.73 10.16 3.80
CA GLU A 5 -12.92 10.94 4.75
C GLU A 5 -11.84 10.07 5.41
N LYS A 6 -12.17 8.83 5.78
CA LYS A 6 -11.19 7.88 6.36
C LYS A 6 -10.08 7.55 5.36
N ASN A 7 -10.42 7.36 4.09
CA ASN A 7 -9.46 7.05 3.05
C ASN A 7 -8.55 8.26 2.77
N LEU A 8 -9.10 9.48 2.70
CA LEU A 8 -8.32 10.69 2.52
C LEU A 8 -7.34 10.92 3.69
N LEU A 9 -7.79 10.69 4.92
CA LEU A 9 -6.93 10.78 6.10
C LEU A 9 -5.78 9.76 6.05
N ALA A 10 -6.06 8.50 5.68
CA ALA A 10 -5.01 7.50 5.55
C ALA A 10 -3.97 7.92 4.50
N ILE A 11 -4.40 8.37 3.33
CA ILE A 11 -3.51 8.78 2.24
C ILE A 11 -2.69 10.02 2.58
N SER A 12 -3.27 11.01 3.29
CA SER A 12 -2.55 12.23 3.65
C SER A 12 -1.44 12.00 4.68
N THR A 13 -1.48 10.87 5.40
CA THR A 13 -0.48 10.48 6.40
C THR A 13 0.65 9.61 5.86
N ILE A 14 0.62 9.24 4.58
CA ILE A 14 1.59 8.34 3.95
C ILE A 14 2.42 9.12 2.94
N ASP A 15 3.74 9.04 3.06
CA ASP A 15 4.66 9.54 2.04
C ASP A 15 4.83 8.51 0.90
N PHE A 16 4.36 8.85 -0.31
CA PHE A 16 4.47 7.96 -1.48
C PHE A 16 5.82 8.13 -2.22
N PRO A 17 6.34 7.10 -2.92
CA PRO A 17 5.75 5.77 -3.09
C PRO A 17 5.98 4.86 -1.88
N VAL A 18 4.99 4.03 -1.56
CA VAL A 18 5.15 2.96 -0.59
C VAL A 18 5.85 1.75 -1.19
N ARG A 19 6.58 1.00 -0.37
CA ARG A 19 7.35 -0.18 -0.76
C ARG A 19 7.17 -1.31 0.25
N TYR A 20 7.14 -2.54 -0.24
CA TYR A 20 7.12 -3.73 0.61
C TYR A 20 8.55 -4.15 0.95
N GLU A 21 8.84 -4.34 2.23
CA GLU A 21 10.09 -4.88 2.75
C GLU A 21 9.90 -6.35 3.12
N GLU A 22 10.36 -7.26 2.25
CA GLU A 22 10.16 -8.72 2.41
C GLU A 22 10.82 -9.29 3.68
N SER A 23 11.98 -8.75 4.07
CA SER A 23 12.74 -9.20 5.25
C SER A 23 11.96 -8.96 6.56
N ALA A 24 11.23 -7.85 6.62
CA ALA A 24 10.42 -7.47 7.79
C ALA A 24 8.94 -7.82 7.62
N GLN A 25 8.50 -8.16 6.40
CA GLN A 25 7.10 -8.30 5.99
C GLN A 25 6.26 -7.04 6.24
N THR A 26 6.87 -5.86 6.05
CA THR A 26 6.21 -4.57 6.31
C THR A 26 6.06 -3.74 5.04
N ILE A 27 5.05 -2.89 5.01
CA ILE A 27 4.93 -1.80 4.03
C ILE A 27 5.51 -0.55 4.67
N ARG A 28 6.45 0.08 3.97
CA ARG A 28 7.06 1.35 4.36
C ARG A 28 6.74 2.44 3.37
N ASP A 29 6.72 3.66 3.86
CA ASP A 29 6.58 4.87 3.05
C ASP A 29 7.93 5.29 2.43
N ALA A 30 7.93 6.37 1.66
CA ALA A 30 9.11 6.91 0.99
C ALA A 30 10.17 7.47 1.96
N LYS A 31 9.80 7.79 3.20
CA LYS A 31 10.72 8.20 4.27
C LYS A 31 11.25 7.02 5.07
N GLY A 32 10.81 5.79 4.76
CA GLY A 32 11.18 4.57 5.47
C GLY A 32 10.38 4.32 6.74
N MET A 33 9.34 5.11 7.01
CA MET A 33 8.43 4.90 8.13
C MET A 33 7.53 3.70 7.84
N MET A 34 7.25 2.90 8.87
CA MET A 34 6.37 1.76 8.74
C MET A 34 4.91 2.24 8.65
N VAL A 35 4.22 1.84 7.58
CA VAL A 35 2.79 2.13 7.35
C VAL A 35 1.93 1.00 7.88
N CYS A 36 2.29 -0.25 7.55
CA CYS A 36 1.53 -1.43 7.92
C CYS A 36 2.44 -2.65 8.01
N ASP A 37 2.06 -3.60 8.85
CA ASP A 37 2.71 -4.89 8.99
C ASP A 37 1.82 -5.96 8.35
N ILE A 38 2.37 -6.73 7.41
CA ILE A 38 1.64 -7.82 6.78
C ILE A 38 1.92 -9.07 7.60
N ARG A 39 0.90 -9.52 8.33
CA ARG A 39 0.97 -10.73 9.16
C ARG A 39 0.10 -11.81 8.55
N GLY A 40 0.63 -13.03 8.51
CA GLY A 40 -0.09 -14.19 7.99
C GLY A 40 0.46 -15.47 8.57
N TRP A 41 -0.35 -16.54 8.57
CA TRP A 41 0.02 -17.87 9.04
C TRP A 41 0.92 -18.62 8.05
N SER A 42 1.71 -17.91 7.23
CA SER A 42 2.59 -18.51 6.23
C SER A 42 3.61 -19.47 6.85
N LYS A 43 3.88 -19.32 8.15
CA LYS A 43 4.75 -20.21 8.94
C LYS A 43 4.05 -21.44 9.54
N ILE A 44 2.71 -21.50 9.52
CA ILE A 44 1.91 -22.40 10.37
C ILE A 44 0.97 -23.32 9.56
N GLN A 45 0.89 -23.19 8.24
CA GLN A 45 0.09 -24.11 7.41
C GLN A 45 0.97 -24.92 6.44
N PHE A 46 0.53 -26.17 6.17
CA PHE A 46 1.07 -27.16 5.21
C PHE A 46 0.99 -26.70 3.75
N MET A 47 1.39 -25.47 3.50
CA MET A 47 1.15 -24.73 2.30
C MET A 47 2.49 -24.56 1.59
N ALA A 48 2.70 -25.29 0.50
CA ALA A 48 3.86 -25.08 -0.36
C ALA A 48 3.91 -23.60 -0.78
N LYS A 49 5.10 -22.97 -0.66
CA LYS A 49 5.37 -21.58 -1.07
C LYS A 49 4.61 -20.50 -0.27
N ALA A 50 4.31 -20.76 1.00
CA ALA A 50 3.58 -19.82 1.83
C ALA A 50 4.27 -18.45 1.98
N GLN A 51 5.61 -18.43 2.07
CA GLN A 51 6.38 -17.18 2.10
C GLN A 51 6.27 -16.41 0.77
N GLU A 52 6.39 -17.09 -0.38
CA GLU A 52 6.23 -16.47 -1.71
C GLU A 52 4.84 -15.82 -1.86
N ARG A 53 3.78 -16.50 -1.40
CA ARG A 53 2.43 -15.94 -1.40
C ARG A 53 2.30 -14.71 -0.51
N HIS A 54 2.90 -14.75 0.67
CA HIS A 54 2.91 -13.61 1.57
C HIS A 54 3.59 -12.41 0.91
N ASN A 55 4.79 -12.60 0.35
CA ASN A 55 5.52 -11.53 -0.32
C ASN A 55 4.73 -10.97 -1.52
N ALA A 56 4.08 -11.84 -2.31
CA ALA A 56 3.23 -11.42 -3.41
C ALA A 56 2.05 -10.54 -2.96
N ILE A 57 1.42 -10.86 -1.82
CA ILE A 57 0.35 -10.02 -1.24
C ILE A 57 0.89 -8.65 -0.82
N GLY A 58 2.04 -8.61 -0.14
CA GLY A 58 2.69 -7.35 0.25
C GLY A 58 2.97 -6.45 -0.95
N THR A 59 3.53 -7.03 -2.01
CA THR A 59 3.79 -6.33 -3.28
C THR A 59 2.49 -5.85 -3.94
N LEU A 60 1.44 -6.69 -3.99
CA LEU A 60 0.15 -6.31 -4.57
C LEU A 60 -0.45 -5.10 -3.84
N ILE A 61 -0.44 -5.10 -2.51
CA ILE A 61 -0.98 -3.98 -1.71
C ILE A 61 -0.20 -2.68 -2.01
N CYS A 62 1.13 -2.74 -2.09
CA CYS A 62 1.93 -1.56 -2.42
C CYS A 62 1.59 -0.99 -3.80
N ASN A 63 1.44 -1.87 -4.80
CA ASN A 63 1.08 -1.45 -6.15
C ASN A 63 -0.30 -0.76 -6.16
N LEU A 64 -1.30 -1.35 -5.49
CA LEU A 64 -2.64 -0.75 -5.40
C LEU A 64 -2.63 0.62 -4.71
N LEU A 65 -1.85 0.78 -3.63
CA LEU A 65 -1.73 2.05 -2.92
C LEU A 65 -1.07 3.13 -3.78
N ASN A 66 0.02 2.78 -4.47
CA ASN A 66 0.72 3.69 -5.35
C ASN A 66 -0.16 4.10 -6.55
N ASP A 67 -0.85 3.14 -7.17
CA ASP A 67 -1.79 3.41 -8.27
C ASP A 67 -2.94 4.30 -7.84
N TYR A 68 -3.47 4.09 -6.63
CA TYR A 68 -4.53 4.92 -6.08
C TYR A 68 -4.06 6.37 -5.89
N LYS A 69 -2.85 6.59 -5.37
CA LYS A 69 -2.29 7.94 -5.24
C LYS A 69 -2.10 8.60 -6.61
N ASN A 70 -1.58 7.87 -7.59
CA ASN A 70 -1.39 8.39 -8.94
C ASN A 70 -2.72 8.80 -9.58
N LYS A 71 -3.77 7.99 -9.44
CA LYS A 71 -5.11 8.33 -9.95
C LYS A 71 -5.68 9.59 -9.30
N GLN A 72 -5.51 9.77 -7.99
CA GLN A 72 -5.95 11.03 -7.35
C GLN A 72 -5.19 12.26 -7.87
N VAL A 73 -3.91 12.12 -8.23
CA VAL A 73 -3.15 13.22 -8.84
C VAL A 73 -3.70 13.53 -10.23
N VAL A 74 -3.95 12.50 -11.04
CA VAL A 74 -4.54 12.66 -12.39
C VAL A 74 -5.93 13.30 -12.31
N ASP A 75 -6.82 12.80 -11.45
CA ASP A 75 -8.17 13.37 -11.29
C ASP A 75 -8.11 14.84 -10.85
N PHE A 76 -7.16 15.22 -9.98
CA PHE A 76 -6.98 16.60 -9.56
C PHE A 76 -6.43 17.48 -10.69
N ASP A 77 -5.44 16.99 -11.44
CA ASP A 77 -4.86 17.72 -12.57
C ASP A 77 -5.90 17.93 -13.69
N GLU A 78 -6.72 16.92 -14.02
CA GLU A 78 -7.84 17.04 -14.97
C GLU A 78 -8.86 18.08 -14.50
N MET A 79 -9.24 18.06 -13.22
CA MET A 79 -10.19 19.04 -12.65
C MET A 79 -9.64 20.48 -12.63
N MET A 80 -8.32 20.67 -12.43
CA MET A 80 -7.70 21.99 -12.33
C MET A 80 -7.24 22.57 -13.68
N LEU A 81 -6.94 21.70 -14.65
CA LEU A 81 -6.43 22.09 -15.96
C LEU A 81 -7.49 22.02 -17.07
N GLY A 82 -8.67 21.46 -16.80
CA GLY A 82 -9.82 21.50 -17.71
C GLY A 82 -9.59 20.81 -19.04
N VAL A 83 -8.78 19.74 -19.05
CA VAL A 83 -8.52 18.89 -20.22
C VAL A 83 -9.47 17.69 -20.25
#